data_AF-A0A0F8V594-F1
#
_entry.id   AF-A0A0F8V594-F1
#
_cell.length_a   1.000
_cell.length_b   1.000
_cell.length_c   1.000
_cell.angle_alpha   90.00
_cell.angle_beta   90.00
_cell.angle_gamma   90.00
#
_symmetry.space_group_name_H-M   'P 1'
#
loop_
_entity.id
_entity.type
_entity.pdbx_description
1 polymer ?
#
loop_
_entity_poly.entity_id
_entity_poly.type
_entity_poly.pdbx_seq_one_letter_code
_entity_poly.pdbx_strand_id
1 'polypeptide(L)'
;MKECSEADKRQAKRLLQEAFDNLDACLKEAQSQGKIFFNKEHTHMVVDPYLHNKRMYGAGAVEGEAPWGLQVPSEFAGDGVEYNDTIIPDEYLRQWQSTFLIRHPALSAPSYFRAVAHSRPHLSQDEVLILTKFAMDLKRIRRLFDWFESDAGTLPPVLLDADDVIRQPEVVRRYCQMVGLDPTKVRFTWTAGEEIDNNLVRATFMRTLKESSGVIMEKAPDVVDIEHECQKWKEEFGEEMGRELQNLVEEVVPDYEYLKAKRLRV
;
A
#
# COMPACT_ATOMS: atom_id res chain seq x y z
N MET A 1 11.08 -15.83 -15.48
CA MET A 1 9.92 -15.89 -14.57
C MET A 1 9.25 -17.24 -14.79
N LYS A 2 9.06 -18.05 -13.74
CA LYS A 2 8.34 -19.32 -13.87
C LYS A 2 6.85 -19.00 -13.99
N GLU A 3 6.17 -19.53 -15.00
CA GLU A 3 4.72 -19.34 -15.14
C GLU A 3 4.00 -19.91 -13.91
N CYS A 4 3.08 -19.13 -13.36
CA CYS A 4 2.23 -19.52 -12.23
C CYS A 4 1.33 -20.68 -12.70
N SER A 5 1.35 -21.82 -11.99
CA SER A 5 0.55 -22.96 -12.42
C SER A 5 -0.94 -22.68 -12.25
N GLU A 6 -1.79 -23.35 -13.03
CA GLU A 6 -3.25 -23.23 -12.87
C GLU A 6 -3.72 -23.63 -11.46
N ALA A 7 -3.00 -24.53 -10.79
CA ALA A 7 -3.28 -24.88 -9.39
C ALA A 7 -2.96 -23.70 -8.45
N ASP A 8 -1.83 -23.02 -8.66
CA ASP A 8 -1.44 -21.85 -7.87
C ASP A 8 -2.40 -20.67 -8.11
N LYS A 9 -2.81 -20.42 -9.36
CA LYS A 9 -3.84 -19.41 -9.69
C LYS A 9 -5.16 -19.68 -8.97
N ARG A 10 -5.66 -20.93 -9.03
CA ARG A 10 -6.90 -21.32 -8.32
C ARG A 10 -6.77 -21.14 -6.82
N GLN A 11 -5.63 -21.54 -6.25
CA GLN A 11 -5.37 -21.39 -4.83
C GLN A 11 -5.32 -19.91 -4.41
N ALA A 12 -4.67 -19.06 -5.19
CA ALA A 12 -4.61 -17.62 -4.93
C ALA A 12 -6.00 -16.96 -5.02
N LYS A 13 -6.79 -17.27 -6.06
CA LYS A 13 -8.18 -16.77 -6.19
C LYS A 13 -9.04 -17.18 -4.99
N ARG A 14 -8.94 -18.43 -4.54
CA ARG A 14 -9.66 -18.91 -3.35
C ARG A 14 -9.28 -18.11 -2.09
N LEU A 15 -7.99 -17.91 -1.84
CA LEU A 15 -7.51 -17.16 -0.68
C LEU A 15 -7.94 -15.69 -0.72
N LEU A 16 -7.96 -15.06 -1.90
CA LEU A 16 -8.46 -13.70 -2.06
C LEU A 16 -9.96 -13.61 -1.76
N GLN A 17 -10.76 -14.58 -2.22
CA GLN A 17 -12.18 -14.64 -1.90
C GLN A 17 -12.42 -14.84 -0.40
N GLU A 18 -11.71 -15.77 0.24
CA GLU A 18 -11.82 -16.00 1.68
C GLU A 18 -11.43 -14.75 2.49
N ALA A 19 -10.40 -14.01 2.05
CA ALA A 19 -10.01 -12.76 2.69
C ALA A 19 -11.09 -11.68 2.54
N PHE A 20 -11.69 -11.57 1.35
CA PHE A 20 -12.79 -10.63 1.10
C PHE A 20 -14.05 -10.98 1.90
N ASP A 21 -14.44 -12.26 1.95
CA ASP A 21 -15.61 -12.71 2.71
C ASP A 21 -15.45 -12.38 4.20
N ASN A 22 -14.23 -12.55 4.74
CA ASN A 22 -13.91 -12.16 6.11
C ASN A 22 -13.96 -10.64 6.31
N LEU A 23 -13.42 -9.85 5.37
CA LEU A 23 -13.49 -8.39 5.41
C LEU A 23 -14.94 -7.91 5.47
N ASP A 24 -15.78 -8.45 4.59
CA ASP A 24 -17.20 -8.09 4.47
C ASP A 24 -18.00 -8.51 5.72
N ALA A 25 -17.71 -9.69 6.27
CA ALA A 25 -18.31 -10.13 7.53
C ALA A 25 -17.93 -9.20 8.69
N CYS A 26 -16.66 -8.82 8.82
CA CYS A 26 -16.21 -7.86 9.85
C CYS A 26 -16.85 -6.48 9.68
N LEU A 27 -16.99 -5.99 8.44
CA LEU A 27 -17.67 -4.74 8.15
C LEU A 27 -19.14 -4.78 8.62
N LYS A 28 -19.88 -5.83 8.22
CA LYS A 28 -21.29 -6.02 8.59
C LYS A 28 -21.47 -6.14 10.10
N GLU A 29 -20.57 -6.86 10.77
CA GLU A 29 -20.62 -6.99 12.22
C GLU A 29 -20.37 -5.64 12.92
N ALA A 30 -19.36 -4.88 12.49
CA ALA A 30 -19.08 -3.55 13.03
C ALA A 30 -20.28 -2.59 12.84
N GLN A 31 -20.88 -2.59 11.65
CA GLN A 31 -22.10 -1.81 11.36
C GLN A 31 -23.26 -2.22 12.27
N SER A 32 -23.48 -3.52 12.49
CA SER A 32 -24.54 -4.01 13.37
C SER A 32 -24.39 -3.55 14.82
N GLN A 33 -23.15 -3.25 15.24
CA GLN A 33 -22.80 -2.76 16.56
C GLN A 33 -22.68 -1.23 16.64
N GLY A 34 -22.97 -0.51 15.54
CA GLY A 34 -22.81 0.94 15.45
C GLY A 34 -21.35 1.39 15.57
N LYS A 35 -20.38 0.53 15.22
CA LYS A 35 -18.95 0.81 15.27
C LYS A 35 -18.42 1.27 13.91
N ILE A 36 -17.36 2.07 13.94
CA ILE A 36 -16.55 2.37 12.76
C ILE A 36 -15.63 1.18 12.49
N PHE A 37 -15.67 0.67 11.27
CA PHE A 37 -14.72 -0.34 10.81
C PHE A 37 -13.57 0.34 10.05
N PHE A 38 -12.33 0.05 10.46
CA PHE A 38 -11.14 0.57 9.83
C PHE A 38 -10.33 -0.60 9.27
N ASN A 39 -10.12 -0.60 7.95
CA ASN A 39 -9.29 -1.59 7.28
C ASN A 39 -8.09 -0.90 6.62
N LYS A 40 -6.91 -1.53 6.73
CA LYS A 40 -5.68 -1.03 6.10
C LYS A 40 -5.07 -2.12 5.24
N GLU A 41 -4.92 -1.81 3.96
CA GLU A 41 -4.27 -2.70 3.00
C GLU A 41 -3.06 -2.03 2.35
N HIS A 42 -2.25 -2.83 1.66
CA HIS A 42 -1.26 -2.31 0.73
C HIS A 42 -1.85 -2.41 -0.68
N THR A 43 -1.84 -1.31 -1.43
CA THR A 43 -2.47 -1.25 -2.77
C THR A 43 -1.97 -2.36 -3.69
N HIS A 44 -0.68 -2.71 -3.63
CA HIS A 44 -0.11 -3.79 -4.42
C HIS A 44 -0.62 -5.21 -4.07
N MET A 45 -1.20 -5.40 -2.87
CA MET A 45 -1.75 -6.70 -2.43
C MET A 45 -3.19 -6.93 -2.92
N VAL A 46 -3.88 -5.88 -3.32
CA VAL A 46 -5.28 -5.93 -3.79
C VAL A 46 -5.40 -5.69 -5.29
N VAL A 47 -4.30 -5.75 -6.03
CA VAL A 47 -4.31 -5.55 -7.49
C VAL A 47 -4.82 -6.79 -8.20
N ASP A 48 -5.63 -6.57 -9.23
CA ASP A 48 -6.02 -7.61 -10.17
C ASP A 48 -4.81 -7.98 -11.07
N PRO A 49 -4.28 -9.21 -10.99
CA PRO A 49 -3.12 -9.61 -11.77
C PRO A 49 -3.34 -9.52 -13.29
N TYR A 50 -4.58 -9.73 -13.77
CA TYR A 50 -4.91 -9.58 -15.18
C TYR A 50 -4.84 -8.11 -15.60
N LEU A 51 -5.48 -7.20 -14.84
CA LEU A 51 -5.44 -5.76 -15.16
C LEU A 51 -4.02 -5.20 -15.11
N HIS A 52 -3.24 -5.64 -14.12
CA HIS A 52 -1.83 -5.29 -14.00
C HIS A 52 -1.01 -5.74 -15.21
N ASN A 53 -1.08 -7.02 -15.57
CA ASN A 53 -0.32 -7.57 -16.70
C ASN A 53 -0.74 -6.94 -18.03
N LYS A 54 -2.04 -6.76 -18.25
CA LYS A 54 -2.57 -6.08 -19.44
C LYS A 54 -1.99 -4.67 -19.59
N ARG A 55 -1.83 -3.96 -18.48
CA ARG A 55 -1.28 -2.61 -18.48
C ARG A 55 0.23 -2.58 -18.69
N MET A 56 0.96 -3.42 -17.96
CA MET A 56 2.42 -3.42 -18.00
C MET A 56 2.98 -3.98 -19.31
N TYR A 57 2.31 -5.00 -19.87
CA TYR A 57 2.83 -5.78 -20.98
C TYR A 57 1.91 -5.78 -22.22
N GLY A 58 0.78 -5.08 -22.16
CA GLY A 58 -0.18 -4.96 -23.25
C GLY A 58 -1.19 -6.10 -23.33
N ALA A 59 -2.16 -5.98 -24.25
CA ALA A 59 -3.28 -6.91 -24.37
C ALA A 59 -2.85 -8.36 -24.71
N GLY A 60 -1.74 -8.54 -25.42
CA GLY A 60 -1.21 -9.87 -25.76
C GLY A 60 -0.71 -10.66 -24.54
N ALA A 61 -0.30 -9.98 -23.47
CA ALA A 61 0.17 -10.64 -22.25
C ALA A 61 -0.95 -11.29 -21.41
N VAL A 62 -2.20 -11.05 -21.77
CA VAL A 62 -3.39 -11.58 -21.09
C VAL A 62 -4.35 -12.25 -22.07
N GLU A 63 -3.85 -12.67 -23.23
CA GLU A 63 -4.66 -13.38 -24.22
C GLU A 63 -5.17 -14.71 -23.63
N GLY A 64 -6.48 -14.93 -23.73
CA GLY A 64 -7.14 -16.12 -23.14
C GLY A 64 -7.36 -16.07 -21.62
N GLU A 65 -6.95 -14.99 -20.96
CA GLU A 65 -7.17 -14.77 -19.52
C GLU A 65 -8.36 -13.82 -19.29
N ALA A 66 -8.89 -13.82 -18.07
CA ALA A 66 -9.95 -12.92 -17.64
C ALA A 66 -9.54 -12.19 -16.35
N PRO A 67 -10.12 -11.00 -16.07
CA PRO A 67 -10.04 -10.36 -14.75
C PRO A 67 -10.30 -11.38 -13.66
N TRP A 68 -9.51 -11.32 -12.59
CA TRP A 68 -9.68 -12.23 -11.47
C TRP A 68 -10.99 -11.93 -10.77
N GLY A 69 -11.19 -10.66 -10.41
CA GLY A 69 -12.38 -10.16 -9.71
C GLY A 69 -12.69 -10.90 -8.41
N LEU A 70 -13.52 -10.31 -7.58
CA LEU A 70 -14.10 -10.98 -6.42
C LEU A 70 -15.58 -11.25 -6.67
N GLN A 71 -16.08 -12.36 -6.14
CA GLN A 71 -17.52 -12.57 -6.06
C GLN A 71 -18.04 -11.66 -4.95
N VAL A 72 -18.89 -10.71 -5.34
CA VAL A 72 -19.48 -9.72 -4.42
C VAL A 72 -21.00 -9.86 -4.41
N PRO A 73 -21.68 -9.38 -3.34
CA PRO A 73 -23.13 -9.23 -3.34
C PRO A 73 -23.61 -8.48 -4.60
N SER A 74 -24.78 -8.86 -5.11
CA SER A 74 -25.29 -8.39 -6.40
C SER A 74 -25.45 -6.87 -6.50
N GLU A 75 -25.69 -6.20 -5.38
CA GLU A 75 -25.78 -4.74 -5.26
C GLU A 75 -24.44 -4.02 -5.52
N PHE A 76 -23.33 -4.76 -5.45
CA PHE A 76 -21.99 -4.28 -5.76
C PHE A 76 -21.45 -4.82 -7.08
N ALA A 77 -22.29 -5.51 -7.86
CA ALA A 77 -21.92 -5.92 -9.21
C ALA A 77 -21.95 -4.69 -10.14
N GLY A 78 -20.86 -4.48 -10.87
CA GLY A 78 -20.71 -3.39 -11.83
C GLY A 78 -19.75 -3.78 -12.95
N ASP A 79 -19.80 -3.03 -14.05
CA ASP A 79 -18.96 -3.27 -15.23
C ASP A 79 -17.49 -2.82 -15.03
N GLY A 80 -17.19 -2.19 -13.89
CA GLY A 80 -15.88 -1.64 -13.54
C GLY A 80 -15.53 -0.38 -14.33
N VAL A 81 -14.79 0.55 -13.71
CA VAL A 81 -14.24 1.74 -14.35
C VAL A 81 -12.79 1.53 -14.75
N GLU A 82 -12.36 2.23 -15.80
CA GLU A 82 -11.01 2.11 -16.38
C GLU A 82 -9.86 2.41 -15.37
N TYR A 83 -10.15 3.10 -14.27
CA TYR A 83 -9.16 3.59 -13.32
C TYR A 83 -8.89 2.67 -12.12
N ASN A 84 -9.83 1.77 -11.78
CA ASN A 84 -9.67 0.83 -10.67
C ASN A 84 -9.02 -0.47 -11.14
N ASP A 85 -7.76 -0.66 -10.75
CA ASP A 85 -6.99 -1.88 -11.04
C ASP A 85 -7.05 -2.92 -9.91
N THR A 86 -7.88 -2.69 -8.90
CA THR A 86 -8.00 -3.61 -7.78
C THR A 86 -8.94 -4.76 -8.09
N ILE A 87 -8.81 -5.86 -7.35
CA ILE A 87 -9.76 -6.97 -7.37
C ILE A 87 -11.12 -6.60 -6.72
N ILE A 88 -11.21 -5.43 -6.09
CA ILE A 88 -12.40 -4.97 -5.36
C ILE A 88 -13.24 -4.11 -6.30
N PRO A 89 -14.52 -4.45 -6.54
CA PRO A 89 -15.40 -3.67 -7.41
C PRO A 89 -15.60 -2.24 -6.94
N ASP A 90 -15.84 -1.33 -7.88
CA ASP A 90 -16.02 0.10 -7.62
C ASP A 90 -17.17 0.36 -6.66
N GLU A 91 -18.30 -0.29 -6.89
CA GLU A 91 -19.52 -0.20 -6.09
C GLU A 91 -19.25 -0.61 -4.64
N TYR A 92 -18.41 -1.62 -4.44
CA TYR A 92 -17.97 -2.00 -3.09
C TYR A 92 -17.06 -0.95 -2.49
N LEU A 93 -16.15 -0.35 -3.25
CA LEU A 93 -15.25 0.71 -2.76
C LEU A 93 -15.97 2.01 -2.39
N ARG A 94 -17.09 2.34 -3.07
CA ARG A 94 -17.89 3.56 -2.81
C ARG A 94 -18.46 3.65 -1.40
N GLN A 95 -18.66 2.53 -0.72
CA GLN A 95 -19.16 2.53 0.65
C GLN A 95 -18.08 2.95 1.69
N TRP A 96 -16.82 3.06 1.27
CA TRP A 96 -15.69 3.36 2.15
C TRP A 96 -15.27 4.83 2.08
N GLN A 97 -14.90 5.40 3.23
CA GLN A 97 -14.09 6.63 3.28
C GLN A 97 -12.62 6.27 3.03
N SER A 98 -12.18 6.41 1.78
CA SER A 98 -10.83 6.05 1.39
C SER A 98 -9.77 6.97 1.99
N THR A 99 -8.68 6.37 2.46
CA THR A 99 -7.48 7.06 2.94
C THR A 99 -6.25 6.49 2.25
N PHE A 100 -5.41 7.38 1.71
CA PHE A 100 -4.15 7.04 1.07
C PHE A 100 -3.00 7.51 1.95
N LEU A 101 -2.07 6.61 2.29
CA LEU A 101 -0.84 6.95 2.98
C LEU A 101 0.33 6.78 2.01
N ILE A 102 1.04 7.87 1.73
CA ILE A 102 2.23 7.87 0.87
C ILE A 102 3.47 8.18 1.71
N ARG A 103 4.64 7.80 1.21
CA ARG A 103 5.94 8.14 1.80
C ARG A 103 6.92 8.44 0.67
N HIS A 104 7.89 9.30 0.94
CA HIS A 104 8.91 9.63 -0.04
C HIS A 104 9.63 8.36 -0.55
N PRO A 105 9.68 8.10 -1.87
CA PRO A 105 10.17 6.85 -2.43
C PRO A 105 11.64 6.56 -2.11
N ALA A 106 12.49 7.58 -2.03
CA ALA A 106 13.87 7.43 -1.57
C ALA A 106 13.99 6.85 -0.14
N LEU A 107 12.95 6.94 0.69
CA LEU A 107 12.94 6.32 2.03
C LEU A 107 12.25 4.95 2.00
N SER A 108 11.16 4.80 1.25
CA SER A 108 10.36 3.58 1.24
C SER A 108 10.95 2.46 0.39
N ALA A 109 11.52 2.76 -0.78
CA ALA A 109 12.09 1.76 -1.70
C ALA A 109 13.26 0.97 -1.07
N PRO A 110 14.33 1.60 -0.57
CA PRO A 110 15.44 0.86 0.06
C PRO A 110 14.99 0.16 1.35
N SER A 111 14.05 0.75 2.11
CA SER A 111 13.49 0.12 3.30
C SER A 111 12.71 -1.15 2.97
N TYR A 112 11.90 -1.14 1.91
CA TYR A 112 11.13 -2.31 1.47
C TYR A 112 12.05 -3.39 0.90
N PHE A 113 13.01 -3.01 0.03
CA PHE A 113 14.01 -3.92 -0.51
C PHE A 113 14.73 -4.69 0.60
N ARG A 114 15.26 -3.95 1.59
CA ARG A 114 15.95 -4.52 2.76
C ARG A 114 15.06 -5.47 3.57
N ALA A 115 13.80 -5.09 3.81
CA ALA A 115 12.85 -5.90 4.57
C ALA A 115 12.51 -7.21 3.85
N VAL A 116 12.33 -7.17 2.53
CA VAL A 116 12.05 -8.36 1.72
C VAL A 116 13.29 -9.25 1.62
N ALA A 117 14.47 -8.69 1.34
CA ALA A 117 15.72 -9.45 1.31
C ALA A 117 15.99 -10.18 2.65
N HIS A 118 15.74 -9.50 3.77
CA HIS A 118 15.90 -10.10 5.09
C HIS A 118 14.88 -11.20 5.40
N SER A 119 13.59 -10.94 5.12
CA SER A 119 12.51 -11.88 5.47
C SER A 119 12.32 -13.03 4.48
N ARG A 120 12.90 -12.92 3.29
CA ARG A 120 12.85 -13.94 2.23
C ARG A 120 14.25 -14.20 1.66
N PRO A 121 15.19 -14.75 2.46
CA PRO A 121 16.59 -14.90 2.08
C PRO A 121 16.83 -15.92 0.94
N HIS A 122 15.79 -16.64 0.52
CA HIS A 122 15.83 -17.56 -0.62
C HIS A 122 15.67 -16.86 -1.98
N LEU A 123 15.21 -15.60 -1.99
CA LEU A 123 15.08 -14.80 -3.20
C LEU A 123 16.43 -14.19 -3.59
N SER A 124 16.72 -14.17 -4.88
CA SER A 124 17.80 -13.38 -5.46
C SER A 124 17.52 -11.88 -5.32
N GLN A 125 18.57 -11.05 -5.42
CA GLN A 125 18.38 -9.59 -5.37
C GLN A 125 17.48 -9.08 -6.50
N ASP A 126 17.54 -9.68 -7.69
CA ASP A 126 16.67 -9.32 -8.82
C ASP A 126 15.21 -9.62 -8.53
N GLU A 127 14.91 -10.76 -7.89
CA GLU A 127 13.55 -11.09 -7.46
C GLU A 127 13.04 -10.11 -6.38
N VAL A 128 13.91 -9.72 -5.44
CA VAL A 128 13.58 -8.69 -4.43
C VAL A 128 13.34 -7.34 -5.10
N LEU A 129 14.14 -6.98 -6.11
CA LEU A 129 13.98 -5.75 -6.87
C LEU A 129 12.64 -5.74 -7.62
N ILE A 130 12.25 -6.84 -8.26
CA ILE A 130 10.94 -6.97 -8.93
C ILE A 130 9.80 -6.73 -7.93
N LEU A 131 9.85 -7.35 -6.74
CA LEU A 131 8.86 -7.13 -5.69
C LEU A 131 8.86 -5.68 -5.18
N THR A 132 10.03 -5.04 -5.12
CA THR A 132 10.18 -3.64 -4.72
C THR A 132 9.57 -2.70 -5.74
N LYS A 133 9.88 -2.88 -7.04
CA LYS A 133 9.28 -2.12 -8.15
C LYS A 133 7.76 -2.26 -8.14
N PHE A 134 7.23 -3.47 -7.93
CA PHE A 134 5.79 -3.71 -7.85
C PHE A 134 5.12 -3.02 -6.65
N ALA A 135 5.80 -2.95 -5.50
CA ALA A 135 5.28 -2.31 -4.30
C ALA A 135 5.40 -0.77 -4.33
N MET A 136 6.36 -0.22 -5.07
CA MET A 136 6.63 1.22 -5.19
C MET A 136 5.92 1.90 -6.37
N ASP A 137 5.05 1.20 -7.09
CA ASP A 137 4.25 1.76 -8.19
C ASP A 137 3.24 2.82 -7.68
N LEU A 138 3.72 4.06 -7.50
CA LEU A 138 2.91 5.18 -7.05
C LEU A 138 1.96 5.70 -8.12
N LYS A 139 2.25 5.43 -9.40
CA LYS A 139 1.33 5.71 -10.51
C LYS A 139 0.00 5.00 -10.32
N ARG A 140 0.03 3.76 -9.83
CA ARG A 140 -1.18 3.01 -9.45
C ARG A 140 -1.94 3.69 -8.32
N ILE A 141 -1.25 4.13 -7.27
CA ILE A 141 -1.85 4.84 -6.14
C ILE A 141 -2.51 6.14 -6.62
N ARG A 142 -1.80 6.90 -7.45
CA ARG A 142 -2.30 8.12 -8.07
C ARG A 142 -3.59 7.90 -8.85
N ARG A 143 -3.63 6.89 -9.72
CA ARG A 143 -4.84 6.61 -10.50
C ARG A 143 -6.04 6.24 -9.64
N LEU A 144 -5.82 5.41 -8.63
CA LEU A 144 -6.88 5.03 -7.71
C LEU A 144 -7.36 6.24 -6.91
N PHE A 145 -6.44 7.11 -6.48
CA PHE A 145 -6.77 8.38 -5.84
C PHE A 145 -7.58 9.31 -6.76
N ASP A 146 -7.11 9.52 -8.00
CA ASP A 146 -7.78 10.36 -9.00
C ASP A 146 -9.20 9.83 -9.31
N TRP A 147 -9.38 8.51 -9.32
CA TRP A 147 -10.70 7.90 -9.44
C TRP A 147 -11.63 8.30 -8.30
N PHE A 148 -11.23 8.07 -7.05
CA PHE A 148 -12.00 8.51 -5.88
C PHE A 148 -12.24 10.03 -5.85
N GLU A 149 -11.30 10.84 -6.34
CA GLU A 149 -11.50 12.30 -6.40
C GLU A 149 -12.53 12.69 -7.47
N SER A 150 -12.52 12.01 -8.61
CA SER A 150 -13.39 12.33 -9.75
C SER A 150 -14.81 11.79 -9.60
N ASP A 151 -15.00 10.77 -8.79
CA ASP A 151 -16.23 10.00 -8.79
C ASP A 151 -17.24 10.55 -7.76
N ALA A 152 -18.33 11.13 -8.28
CA ALA A 152 -19.41 11.72 -7.49
C ALA A 152 -20.13 10.73 -6.56
N GLY A 153 -20.00 9.42 -6.80
CA GLY A 153 -20.55 8.38 -5.92
C GLY A 153 -19.64 8.00 -4.75
N THR A 154 -18.50 8.66 -4.58
CA THR A 154 -17.55 8.41 -3.49
C THR A 154 -17.44 9.60 -2.54
N LEU A 155 -17.01 9.34 -1.30
CA LEU A 155 -16.57 10.41 -0.42
C LEU A 155 -15.19 10.89 -0.85
N PRO A 156 -14.89 12.21 -0.77
CA PRO A 156 -13.57 12.72 -1.11
C PRO A 156 -12.46 11.96 -0.36
N PRO A 157 -11.47 11.39 -1.08
CA PRO A 157 -10.43 10.61 -0.44
C PRO A 157 -9.53 11.50 0.43
N VAL A 158 -9.03 10.95 1.54
CA VAL A 158 -8.04 11.65 2.36
C VAL A 158 -6.65 11.18 2.00
N LEU A 159 -5.73 12.10 1.72
CA LEU A 159 -4.33 11.76 1.45
C LEU A 159 -3.44 12.21 2.61
N LEU A 160 -2.62 11.30 3.12
CA LEU A 160 -1.66 11.51 4.19
C LEU A 160 -0.25 11.31 3.65
N ASP A 161 0.65 12.24 3.95
CA ASP A 161 2.09 12.04 3.80
C ASP A 161 2.65 11.50 5.12
N ALA A 162 3.46 10.45 5.03
CA ALA A 162 4.02 9.78 6.20
C ALA A 162 4.87 10.72 7.06
N ASP A 163 5.57 11.67 6.46
CA ASP A 163 6.38 12.59 7.23
C ASP A 163 5.51 13.60 7.99
N ASP A 164 4.41 14.05 7.41
CA ASP A 164 3.45 14.92 8.09
C ASP A 164 2.76 14.18 9.25
N VAL A 165 2.42 12.90 9.07
CA VAL A 165 1.90 12.04 10.14
C VAL A 165 2.90 11.90 11.28
N ILE A 166 4.20 11.80 10.98
CA ILE A 166 5.26 11.68 11.98
C ILE A 166 5.53 13.03 12.67
N ARG A 167 5.68 14.11 11.90
CA ARG A 167 6.15 15.41 12.41
C ARG A 167 5.05 16.28 13.01
N GLN A 168 3.81 16.09 12.58
CA GLN A 168 2.71 17.01 12.89
C GLN A 168 1.54 16.24 13.53
N PRO A 169 1.53 16.10 14.88
CA PRO A 169 0.43 15.47 15.61
C PRO A 169 -0.97 15.97 15.23
N GLU A 170 -1.09 17.25 14.85
CA GLU A 170 -2.37 17.83 14.43
C GLU A 170 -2.90 17.24 13.13
N VAL A 171 -2.05 16.76 12.21
CA VAL A 171 -2.50 16.07 10.99
C VAL A 171 -3.24 14.80 11.36
N VAL A 172 -2.75 14.04 12.34
CA VAL A 172 -3.41 12.81 12.82
C VAL A 172 -4.73 13.12 13.51
N ARG A 173 -4.77 14.17 14.35
CA ARG A 173 -6.03 14.59 15.00
C ARG A 173 -7.06 15.08 14.00
N ARG A 174 -6.65 15.88 13.02
CA ARG A 174 -7.51 16.34 11.93
C ARG A 174 -8.02 15.18 11.10
N TYR A 175 -7.15 14.23 10.77
CA TYR A 175 -7.52 12.99 10.10
C TYR A 175 -8.61 12.24 10.88
N CYS A 176 -8.41 11.99 12.18
CA CYS A 176 -9.41 11.31 13.02
C CYS A 176 -10.78 12.00 12.93
N GLN A 177 -10.83 13.33 13.05
CA GLN A 177 -12.09 14.07 12.91
C GLN A 177 -12.76 13.87 11.54
N MET A 178 -11.98 13.84 10.45
CA MET A 178 -12.51 13.66 9.09
C MET A 178 -13.12 12.28 8.88
N VAL A 179 -12.53 11.24 9.46
CA VAL A 179 -13.00 9.85 9.30
C VAL A 179 -13.91 9.37 10.45
N GLY A 180 -14.34 10.28 11.31
CA GLY A 180 -15.28 9.98 12.42
C GLY A 180 -14.67 9.35 13.66
N LEU A 181 -13.33 9.28 13.76
CA LEU A 181 -12.62 8.81 14.95
C LEU A 181 -12.43 9.93 15.98
N ASP A 182 -12.36 9.57 17.27
CA ASP A 182 -12.16 10.52 18.36
C ASP A 182 -10.70 11.04 18.43
N PRO A 183 -10.43 12.32 18.12
CA PRO A 183 -9.08 12.87 18.12
C PRO A 183 -8.45 12.94 19.53
N THR A 184 -9.26 12.85 20.59
CA THR A 184 -8.76 12.85 21.97
C THR A 184 -8.16 11.50 22.39
N LYS A 185 -8.42 10.44 21.61
CA LYS A 185 -7.90 9.09 21.85
C LYS A 185 -6.58 8.81 21.14
N VAL A 186 -6.09 9.75 20.32
CA VAL A 186 -4.82 9.59 19.61
C VAL A 186 -3.66 9.49 20.60
N ARG A 187 -2.80 8.50 20.40
CA ARG A 187 -1.60 8.28 21.21
C ARG A 187 -0.36 8.35 20.32
N PHE A 188 0.69 9.02 20.82
CA PHE A 188 1.99 9.14 20.17
C PHE A 188 3.09 8.36 20.88
N THR A 189 2.72 7.69 21.98
CA THR A 189 3.59 6.86 22.80
C THR A 189 2.86 5.56 23.16
N TRP A 190 3.60 4.47 23.26
CA TRP A 190 3.08 3.13 23.57
C TRP A 190 4.14 2.32 24.33
N THR A 191 3.72 1.16 24.83
CA THR A 191 4.65 0.20 25.43
C THR A 191 5.25 -0.66 24.32
N ALA A 192 6.57 -0.76 24.29
CA ALA A 192 7.28 -1.69 23.42
C ALA A 192 6.79 -3.12 23.68
N GLY A 193 6.57 -3.89 22.61
CA GLY A 193 6.02 -5.24 22.71
C GLY A 193 7.12 -6.28 22.81
N GLU A 194 6.94 -7.28 23.69
CA GLU A 194 7.85 -8.43 23.84
C GLU A 194 7.41 -9.66 23.02
N GLU A 195 6.27 -9.59 22.33
CA GLU A 195 5.71 -10.75 21.62
C GLU A 195 6.59 -11.19 20.44
N ILE A 196 7.09 -12.42 20.54
CA ILE A 196 7.76 -13.12 19.44
C ILE A 196 6.73 -13.40 18.35
N ASP A 197 7.02 -12.94 17.14
CA ASP A 197 6.20 -13.24 15.97
C ASP A 197 6.84 -14.37 15.17
N ASN A 198 6.18 -15.53 15.17
CA ASN A 198 6.67 -16.73 14.49
C ASN A 198 6.70 -16.58 12.96
N ASN A 199 6.05 -15.55 12.40
CA ASN A 199 6.13 -15.23 10.99
C ASN A 199 7.24 -14.19 10.75
N LEU A 200 8.37 -14.60 10.16
CA LEU A 200 9.53 -13.74 9.92
C LEU A 200 9.19 -12.50 9.07
N VAL A 201 8.31 -12.63 8.08
CA VAL A 201 7.87 -11.50 7.24
C VAL A 201 7.16 -10.47 8.12
N ARG A 202 6.14 -10.90 8.88
CA ARG A 202 5.40 -10.01 9.78
C ARG A 202 6.31 -9.43 10.86
N ALA A 203 7.21 -10.23 11.44
CA ALA A 203 8.20 -9.78 12.43
C ALA A 203 9.08 -8.66 11.87
N THR A 204 9.57 -8.81 10.63
CA THR A 204 10.45 -7.84 9.97
C THR A 204 9.76 -6.50 9.74
N PHE A 205 8.54 -6.51 9.20
CA PHE A 205 7.79 -5.27 8.94
C PHE A 205 7.28 -4.59 10.22
N MET A 206 7.05 -5.35 11.29
CA MET A 206 6.56 -4.82 12.58
C MET A 206 7.69 -4.43 13.55
N ARG A 207 8.95 -4.71 13.22
CA ARG A 207 10.10 -4.53 14.12
C ARG A 207 10.17 -3.12 14.75
N THR A 208 10.10 -2.07 13.93
CA THR A 208 10.17 -0.68 14.41
C THR A 208 9.08 -0.37 15.44
N LEU A 209 7.84 -0.85 15.22
CA LEU A 209 6.74 -0.62 16.16
C LEU A 209 6.99 -1.34 17.49
N LYS A 210 7.49 -2.57 17.44
CA LYS A 210 7.75 -3.40 18.62
C LYS A 210 8.91 -2.88 19.47
N GLU A 211 9.95 -2.36 18.82
CA GLU A 211 11.18 -1.88 19.48
C GLU A 211 11.12 -0.42 19.92
N SER A 212 10.05 0.30 19.59
CA SER A 212 9.86 1.70 19.99
C SER A 212 8.77 1.86 21.03
N SER A 213 8.83 2.98 21.75
CA SER A 213 7.83 3.41 22.73
C SER A 213 7.09 4.68 22.30
N GLY A 214 7.25 5.08 21.04
CA GLY A 214 6.62 6.27 20.48
C GLY A 214 7.06 6.55 19.05
N VAL A 215 6.52 7.62 18.48
CA VAL A 215 6.84 8.08 17.13
C VAL A 215 8.31 8.45 17.02
N ILE A 216 9.00 7.88 16.02
CA ILE A 216 10.43 8.09 15.77
C ILE A 216 10.59 9.21 14.74
N MET A 217 10.90 10.42 15.22
CA MET A 217 10.98 11.63 14.39
C MET A 217 12.08 11.52 13.33
N GLU A 218 13.15 10.80 13.61
CA GLU A 218 14.28 10.56 12.71
C GLU A 218 13.90 9.76 11.45
N LYS A 219 12.71 9.14 11.43
CA LYS A 219 12.17 8.45 10.24
C LYS A 219 11.52 9.41 9.23
N ALA A 220 11.40 10.70 9.57
CA ALA A 220 10.87 11.77 8.73
C ALA A 220 11.89 12.93 8.66
N PRO A 221 12.93 12.85 7.80
CA PRO A 221 13.91 13.91 7.63
C PRO A 221 13.30 15.14 6.94
N ASP A 222 13.66 16.35 7.36
CA ASP A 222 13.08 17.60 6.84
C ASP A 222 13.27 17.76 5.34
N VAL A 223 14.42 17.31 4.83
CA VAL A 223 14.77 17.29 3.42
C VAL A 223 15.28 15.90 3.08
N VAL A 224 14.78 15.36 1.97
CA VAL A 224 15.28 14.10 1.41
C VAL A 224 16.22 14.44 0.26
N ASP A 225 17.52 14.31 0.51
CA ASP A 225 18.55 14.42 -0.52
C ASP A 225 18.69 13.08 -1.24
N ILE A 226 18.08 12.96 -2.42
CA ILE A 226 18.07 11.73 -3.21
C ILE A 226 19.48 11.31 -3.64
N GLU A 227 20.36 12.28 -3.96
CA GLU A 227 21.72 11.98 -4.39
C GLU A 227 22.53 11.39 -3.23
N HIS A 228 22.41 11.99 -2.05
CA HIS A 228 23.04 11.48 -0.83
C HIS A 228 22.50 10.10 -0.44
N GLU A 229 21.18 9.90 -0.49
CA GLU A 229 20.59 8.58 -0.23
C GLU A 229 21.03 7.52 -1.25
N CYS A 230 21.16 7.89 -2.52
CA CYS A 230 21.66 7.00 -3.56
C CYS A 230 23.08 6.47 -3.25
N GLN A 231 23.98 7.31 -2.72
CA GLN A 231 25.31 6.86 -2.32
C GLN A 231 25.23 5.79 -1.22
N LYS A 232 24.35 5.97 -0.23
CA LYS A 232 24.13 4.96 0.82
C LYS A 232 23.63 3.63 0.25
N TRP A 233 22.77 3.67 -0.76
CA TRP A 233 22.25 2.44 -1.37
C TRP A 233 23.32 1.69 -2.16
N LYS A 234 24.22 2.40 -2.84
CA LYS A 234 25.38 1.80 -3.54
C LYS A 234 26.36 1.15 -2.57
N GLU A 235 26.59 1.80 -1.43
CA GLU A 235 27.39 1.23 -0.34
C GLU A 235 26.73 0.01 0.30
N GLU A 236 25.41 0.08 0.56
CA GLU A 236 24.68 -0.97 1.29
C GLU A 236 24.37 -2.19 0.42
N PHE A 237 23.88 -1.98 -0.81
CA PHE A 237 23.37 -3.04 -1.67
C PHE A 237 24.31 -3.39 -2.83
N GLY A 238 25.42 -2.66 -2.97
CA GLY A 238 26.33 -2.76 -4.09
C GLY A 238 25.97 -1.79 -5.23
N GLU A 239 26.97 -1.47 -6.04
CA GLU A 239 26.89 -0.43 -7.06
C GLU A 239 25.79 -0.66 -8.11
N GLU A 240 25.59 -1.91 -8.54
CA GLU A 240 24.55 -2.26 -9.52
C GLU A 240 23.15 -2.08 -8.95
N MET A 241 22.86 -2.71 -7.80
CA MET A 241 21.54 -2.63 -7.17
C MET A 241 21.22 -1.23 -6.64
N GLY A 242 22.23 -0.49 -6.15
CA GLY A 242 22.08 0.91 -5.77
C GLY A 242 21.63 1.79 -6.93
N ARG A 243 22.14 1.55 -8.16
CA ARG A 243 21.67 2.24 -9.38
C ARG A 243 20.26 1.82 -9.78
N GLU A 244 19.90 0.54 -9.67
CA GLU A 244 18.53 0.10 -9.95
C GLU A 244 17.50 0.73 -9.01
N LEU A 245 17.83 0.85 -7.71
CA LEU A 245 17.00 1.57 -6.74
C LEU A 245 16.93 3.07 -7.05
N GLN A 246 18.04 3.68 -7.47
CA GLN A 246 18.05 5.07 -7.95
C GLN A 246 17.08 5.28 -9.12
N ASN A 247 17.18 4.45 -10.15
CA ASN A 247 16.31 4.51 -11.32
C ASN A 247 14.84 4.37 -10.93
N LEU A 248 14.52 3.40 -10.06
CA LEU A 248 13.17 3.22 -9.53
C LEU A 248 12.67 4.48 -8.80
N VAL A 249 13.49 5.05 -7.91
CA VAL A 249 13.10 6.25 -7.16
C VAL A 249 12.85 7.42 -8.09
N GLU A 250 13.77 7.69 -9.03
CA GLU A 250 13.63 8.77 -10.01
C GLU A 250 12.36 8.61 -10.88
N GLU A 251 12.00 7.38 -11.24
CA GLU A 251 10.78 7.07 -11.99
C GLU A 251 9.50 7.41 -11.22
N VAL A 252 9.46 7.14 -9.91
CA VAL A 252 8.22 7.25 -9.11
C VAL A 252 8.08 8.57 -8.34
N VAL A 253 9.16 9.36 -8.21
CA VAL A 253 9.14 10.69 -7.56
C VAL A 253 8.08 11.63 -8.17
N PRO A 254 7.89 11.73 -9.50
CA PRO A 254 6.86 12.59 -10.07
C PRO A 254 5.44 12.27 -9.58
N ASP A 255 5.10 11.00 -9.43
CA ASP A 255 3.80 10.58 -8.89
C ASP A 255 3.70 10.82 -7.37
N TYR A 256 4.80 10.65 -6.63
CA TYR A 256 4.87 11.06 -5.22
C TYR A 256 4.58 12.55 -5.05
N GLU A 257 5.25 13.43 -5.81
CA GLU A 257 5.07 14.88 -5.69
C GLU A 257 3.66 15.33 -6.09
N TYR A 258 3.07 14.70 -7.12
CA TYR A 258 1.67 14.93 -7.49
C TYR A 258 0.73 14.59 -6.32
N LEU A 259 0.89 13.41 -5.71
CA LEU A 259 0.06 12.97 -4.60
C LEU A 259 0.29 13.84 -3.35
N LYS A 260 1.55 14.15 -3.02
CA LYS A 260 1.94 15.00 -1.90
C LYS A 260 1.35 16.41 -2.00
N ALA A 261 1.18 16.94 -3.21
CA ALA A 261 0.54 18.25 -3.39
C ALA A 261 -0.89 18.28 -2.83
N LYS A 262 -1.60 17.14 -2.89
CA LYS A 262 -3.00 16.93 -2.48
C LYS A 262 -3.18 16.44 -1.03
N ARG A 263 -2.09 16.29 -0.28
CA ARG A 263 -2.13 15.80 1.11
C ARG A 263 -2.93 16.71 2.02
N LEU A 264 -3.47 16.13 3.09
CA LEU A 264 -4.06 16.83 4.21
C LEU A 264 -3.01 17.76 4.84
N ARG A 265 -3.38 19.02 5.03
CA ARG A 265 -2.58 20.03 5.71
C ARG A 265 -3.37 20.61 6.89
N VAL A 266 -2.64 21.06 7.90
CA VAL A 266 -3.15 21.72 9.11
C VAL A 266 -2.58 23.13 9.23
#